data_AF-X1P726-F1
#
_entry.id   AF-X1P726-F1
#
_cell.length_a   1.000
_cell.length_b   1.000
_cell.length_c   1.000
_cell.angle_alpha   90.00
_cell.angle_beta   90.00
_cell.angle_gamma   90.00
#
_symmetry.space_group_name_H-M   'P 1'
#
loop_
_entity.id
_entity.type
_entity.pdbx_description
1 polymer ?
#
loop_
_entity_poly.entity_id
_entity_poly.type
_entity_poly.pdbx_seq_one_letter_code
_entity_poly.pdbx_strand_id
1 'polypeptide(L)'
;LGFYIFKWARELFSNKAGILALFLFSFSPTFLAHGRLVTTDVGAAFGVLVASYYFIRVLKSPSKKNIILAGVFFGIAQLLKFSVILLLPFFVLLAFIWWLVKLGKFRQTLKILVLVFFLGFLLIWPIYQYHVLNYPVEKQVRDSQVYLENTIEPIKSLIIWSADKPFLRAYAYYFTGLSMVFQRVVGGNTTFFLGEVSNQGWKSYFPIVYAIKVPLAFHILTIISLLYAVWLIRLRQGFGGQVKKLFQGIKRWIRAHFAELAML
;
A
#
# COMPACT_ATOMS: atom_id res chain seq x y z
N LEU A 1 -1.54 13.41 9.41
CA LEU A 1 -2.52 12.78 8.49
C LEU A 1 -3.51 13.78 7.91
N GLY A 2 -4.34 14.44 8.73
CA GLY A 2 -5.38 15.39 8.26
C GLY A 2 -4.88 16.50 7.31
N PHE A 3 -3.71 17.08 7.55
CA PHE A 3 -3.10 18.05 6.63
C PHE A 3 -2.94 17.51 5.20
N TYR A 4 -2.45 16.28 5.04
CA TYR A 4 -2.26 15.68 3.71
C TYR A 4 -3.59 15.29 3.05
N ILE A 5 -4.61 14.93 3.84
CA ILE A 5 -5.98 14.73 3.34
C ILE A 5 -6.51 16.04 2.76
N PHE A 6 -6.46 17.13 3.53
CA PHE A 6 -6.84 18.46 3.08
C PHE A 6 -6.09 18.88 1.82
N LYS A 7 -4.75 18.78 1.87
CA LYS A 7 -3.86 19.20 0.79
C LYS A 7 -4.14 18.44 -0.50
N TRP A 8 -4.24 17.11 -0.42
CA TRP A 8 -4.44 16.29 -1.60
C TRP A 8 -5.84 16.47 -2.20
N ALA A 9 -6.88 16.50 -1.36
CA ALA A 9 -8.25 16.78 -1.83
C ALA A 9 -8.39 18.18 -2.44
N ARG A 10 -7.71 19.18 -1.87
CA ARG A 10 -7.64 20.53 -2.44
C ARG A 10 -6.98 20.54 -3.82
N GLU A 11 -5.87 19.81 -3.99
CA GLU A 11 -5.14 19.73 -5.26
C GLU A 11 -5.92 18.98 -6.36
N LEU A 12 -6.76 18.01 -5.99
CA LEU A 12 -7.56 17.23 -6.94
C LEU A 12 -8.88 17.91 -7.34
N PHE A 13 -9.51 18.61 -6.41
CA PHE A 13 -10.84 19.16 -6.60
C PHE A 13 -10.87 20.68 -6.36
N SER A 14 -11.04 21.10 -5.11
CA SER A 14 -11.15 22.52 -4.74
C SER A 14 -10.87 22.74 -3.25
N ASN A 15 -10.70 24.00 -2.85
CA ASN A 15 -10.56 24.36 -1.43
C ASN A 15 -11.74 23.85 -0.58
N LYS A 16 -12.98 23.98 -1.08
CA LYS A 16 -14.20 23.51 -0.38
C LYS A 16 -14.17 22.00 -0.18
N ALA A 17 -13.77 21.25 -1.21
CA ALA A 17 -13.62 19.80 -1.12
C ALA A 17 -12.52 19.40 -0.12
N GLY A 18 -11.41 20.13 -0.08
CA GLY A 18 -10.35 19.91 0.91
C GLY A 18 -10.84 20.10 2.35
N ILE A 19 -11.56 21.19 2.63
CA ILE A 19 -12.13 21.45 3.96
C ILE A 19 -13.15 20.37 4.33
N LEU A 20 -14.04 20.00 3.39
CA LEU A 20 -15.02 18.95 3.60
C LEU A 20 -14.35 17.61 3.91
N ALA A 21 -13.31 17.22 3.17
CA ALA A 21 -12.56 15.99 3.43
C ALA A 21 -11.88 16.01 4.82
N LEU A 22 -11.30 17.15 5.22
CA LEU A 22 -10.72 17.32 6.55
C LEU A 22 -11.77 17.23 7.65
N PHE A 23 -12.95 17.84 7.44
CA PHE A 23 -14.08 17.75 8.36
C PHE A 23 -14.52 16.30 8.54
N LEU A 24 -14.84 15.60 7.45
CA LEU A 24 -15.25 14.19 7.49
C LEU A 24 -14.20 13.29 8.15
N PHE A 25 -12.91 13.54 7.89
CA PHE A 25 -11.82 12.82 8.53
C PHE A 25 -11.76 13.09 10.05
N SER A 26 -11.85 14.35 10.46
CA SER A 26 -11.71 14.75 11.87
C SER A 26 -12.85 14.22 12.75
N PHE A 27 -14.05 14.08 12.16
CA PHE A 27 -15.23 13.51 12.81
C PHE A 27 -15.45 12.03 12.49
N SER A 28 -14.49 11.35 11.85
CA SER A 28 -14.61 9.93 11.54
C SER A 28 -14.57 9.09 12.83
N PRO A 29 -15.61 8.27 13.13
CA PRO A 29 -15.60 7.42 14.31
C PRO A 29 -14.43 6.43 14.32
N THR A 30 -14.03 5.92 13.16
CA THR A 30 -12.87 5.02 13.02
C THR A 30 -11.58 5.74 13.40
N PHE A 31 -11.37 6.96 12.90
CA PHE A 31 -10.16 7.70 13.25
C PHE A 31 -10.14 8.12 14.73
N LEU A 32 -11.27 8.56 15.28
CA LEU A 32 -11.38 8.89 16.71
C LEU A 32 -11.16 7.66 17.61
N ALA A 33 -11.64 6.49 17.20
CA ALA A 33 -11.45 5.25 17.95
C ALA A 33 -10.00 4.76 17.97
N HIS A 34 -9.32 4.78 16.82
CA HIS A 34 -7.95 4.27 16.70
C HIS A 34 -6.87 5.34 16.98
N GLY A 35 -7.16 6.61 16.76
CA GLY A 35 -6.20 7.71 16.89
C GLY A 35 -5.80 8.04 18.32
N ARG A 36 -6.60 7.63 19.31
CA ARG A 36 -6.28 7.76 20.74
C ARG A 36 -5.41 6.61 21.27
N LEU A 37 -5.22 5.55 20.49
CA LEU A 37 -4.47 4.37 20.92
C LEU A 37 -3.02 4.47 20.43
N VAL A 38 -2.07 4.06 21.27
CA VAL A 38 -0.65 3.96 20.89
C VAL A 38 -0.44 2.66 20.11
N THR A 39 -1.01 2.59 18.90
CA THR A 39 -0.83 1.48 17.95
C THR A 39 -0.21 1.95 16.64
N THR A 40 0.28 1.01 15.83
CA THR A 40 0.93 1.31 14.54
C THR A 40 -0.02 1.73 13.42
N ASP A 41 -1.35 1.63 13.61
CA ASP A 41 -2.31 1.73 12.50
C ASP A 41 -2.43 3.15 11.95
N VAL A 42 -2.47 4.16 12.83
CA VAL A 42 -2.51 5.57 12.39
C VAL A 42 -1.20 5.97 11.72
N GLY A 43 -0.07 5.46 12.21
CA GLY A 43 1.24 5.62 11.56
C GLY A 43 1.24 5.01 10.16
N ALA A 44 0.79 3.76 10.03
CA ALA A 44 0.67 3.08 8.74
C ALA A 44 -0.24 3.84 7.76
N ALA A 45 -1.41 4.31 8.22
CA ALA A 45 -2.32 5.11 7.39
C ALA A 45 -1.66 6.42 6.89
N PHE A 46 -0.91 7.10 7.75
CA PHE A 46 -0.11 8.26 7.37
C PHE A 46 0.96 7.91 6.34
N GLY A 47 1.77 6.89 6.60
CA GLY A 47 2.83 6.44 5.68
C GLY A 47 2.28 6.10 4.29
N VAL A 48 1.22 5.29 4.24
CA VAL A 48 0.56 4.89 2.99
C VAL A 48 0.03 6.10 2.23
N LEU A 49 -0.70 7.01 2.88
CA LEU A 49 -1.26 8.19 2.23
C LEU A 49 -0.17 9.08 1.62
N VAL A 50 0.84 9.41 2.41
CA VAL A 50 1.86 10.40 2.02
C VAL A 50 2.84 9.82 1.01
N ALA A 51 3.23 8.56 1.16
CA ALA A 51 4.06 7.86 0.18
C ALA A 51 3.33 7.79 -1.17
N SER A 52 2.06 7.40 -1.19
CA SER A 52 1.25 7.32 -2.42
C SER A 52 1.08 8.69 -3.07
N TYR A 53 0.82 9.73 -2.28
CA TYR A 53 0.74 11.11 -2.74
C TYR A 53 2.00 11.55 -3.50
N TYR A 54 3.19 11.36 -2.90
CA TYR A 54 4.44 11.75 -3.55
C TYR A 54 4.81 10.83 -4.71
N PHE A 55 4.48 9.53 -4.63
CA PHE A 55 4.69 8.59 -5.73
C PHE A 55 3.90 9.00 -6.98
N ILE A 56 2.61 9.32 -6.82
CA ILE A 56 1.77 9.82 -7.93
C ILE A 56 2.30 11.17 -8.44
N ARG A 57 2.74 12.05 -7.53
CA ARG A 57 3.31 13.34 -7.90
C ARG A 57 4.61 13.19 -8.72
N VAL A 58 5.49 12.26 -8.39
CA VAL A 58 6.72 12.02 -9.16
C VAL A 58 6.45 11.38 -10.52
N LEU A 59 5.41 10.54 -10.64
CA LEU A 59 4.97 10.01 -11.94
C LEU A 59 4.46 11.14 -12.86
N LYS A 60 3.67 12.08 -12.31
CA LYS A 60 3.12 13.24 -13.04
C LYS A 60 4.19 14.27 -13.38
N SER A 61 5.10 14.57 -12.45
CA SER A 61 6.15 15.57 -12.61
C SER A 61 7.49 15.01 -12.09
N PRO A 62 8.24 14.30 -12.95
CA PRO A 62 9.52 13.72 -12.58
C PRO A 62 10.55 14.81 -12.29
N SER A 63 10.88 15.00 -11.02
CA SER A 63 11.92 15.94 -10.55
C SER A 63 12.74 15.30 -9.45
N LYS A 64 13.99 15.73 -9.28
CA LYS A 64 14.88 15.22 -8.21
C LYS A 64 14.22 15.34 -6.83
N LYS A 65 13.58 16.49 -6.56
CA LYS A 65 12.83 16.75 -5.32
C LYS A 65 11.69 15.75 -5.12
N ASN A 66 10.88 15.49 -6.15
CA ASN A 66 9.75 14.56 -6.03
C ASN A 66 10.21 13.10 -5.87
N ILE A 67 11.29 12.69 -6.52
CA ILE A 67 11.89 11.35 -6.33
C ILE A 67 12.37 11.20 -4.89
N ILE A 68 13.08 12.19 -4.35
CA ILE A 68 13.57 12.17 -2.97
C ILE A 68 12.40 12.10 -1.98
N LEU A 69 11.39 12.97 -2.14
CA LEU A 69 10.23 12.95 -1.25
C LEU A 69 9.46 11.63 -1.33
N ALA A 70 9.25 11.08 -2.53
CA ALA A 70 8.59 9.79 -2.70
C ALA A 70 9.38 8.66 -2.04
N GLY A 71 10.70 8.60 -2.24
CA GLY A 71 11.57 7.60 -1.62
C GLY A 71 11.64 7.70 -0.11
N VAL A 72 11.80 8.93 0.43
CA VAL A 72 11.84 9.17 1.88
C VAL A 72 10.53 8.78 2.53
N PHE A 73 9.38 9.24 2.02
CA PHE A 73 8.09 8.88 2.63
C PHE A 73 7.73 7.41 2.45
N PHE A 74 8.18 6.78 1.36
CA PHE A 74 8.09 5.33 1.21
C PHE A 74 8.91 4.60 2.28
N GLY A 75 10.16 5.01 2.52
CA GLY A 75 10.99 4.45 3.59
C GLY A 75 10.42 4.66 5.00
N ILE A 76 9.92 5.88 5.29
CA ILE A 76 9.20 6.17 6.54
C ILE A 76 8.00 5.22 6.69
N ALA A 77 7.23 5.01 5.62
CA ALA A 77 6.07 4.11 5.67
C ALA A 77 6.49 2.66 6.01
N GLN A 78 7.60 2.18 5.46
CA GLN A 78 8.16 0.86 5.80
C GLN A 78 8.62 0.76 7.27
N LEU A 79 9.18 1.84 7.81
CA LEU A 79 9.61 1.92 9.22
C LEU A 79 8.45 1.97 10.21
N LEU A 80 7.26 2.44 9.80
CA LEU A 80 6.11 2.58 10.69
C LEU A 80 5.39 1.25 10.96
N LYS A 81 5.32 0.35 9.96
CA LYS A 81 4.66 -0.96 10.11
C LYS A 81 5.08 -1.90 8.99
N PHE A 82 5.55 -3.10 9.33
CA PHE A 82 5.99 -4.11 8.36
C PHE A 82 4.94 -4.49 7.30
N SER A 83 3.65 -4.51 7.63
CA SER A 83 2.58 -4.82 6.66
C SER A 83 2.46 -3.79 5.53
N VAL A 84 3.08 -2.61 5.68
CA VAL A 84 3.12 -1.55 4.66
C VAL A 84 4.10 -1.88 3.53
N ILE A 85 4.81 -3.01 3.59
CA ILE A 85 5.54 -3.59 2.45
C ILE A 85 4.65 -3.79 1.21
N LEU A 86 3.33 -3.89 1.40
CA LEU A 86 2.34 -3.91 0.32
C LEU A 86 2.35 -2.64 -0.56
N LEU A 87 3.01 -1.55 -0.14
CA LEU A 87 3.28 -0.42 -1.01
C LEU A 87 4.20 -0.78 -2.20
N LEU A 88 5.07 -1.79 -2.10
CA LEU A 88 5.88 -2.23 -3.24
C LEU A 88 5.01 -2.71 -4.41
N PRO A 89 4.19 -3.77 -4.27
CA PRO A 89 3.36 -4.24 -5.37
C PRO A 89 2.33 -3.18 -5.80
N PHE A 90 1.85 -2.36 -4.87
CA PHE A 90 0.96 -1.25 -5.20
C PHE A 90 1.65 -0.19 -6.09
N PHE A 91 2.86 0.25 -5.76
CA PHE A 91 3.62 1.21 -6.59
C PHE A 91 4.05 0.62 -7.92
N VAL A 92 4.38 -0.67 -7.97
CA VAL A 92 4.62 -1.40 -9.23
C VAL A 92 3.37 -1.36 -10.11
N LEU A 93 2.20 -1.67 -9.55
CA LEU A 93 0.93 -1.64 -10.27
C LEU A 93 0.61 -0.23 -10.79
N LEU A 94 0.74 0.80 -9.94
CA LEU A 94 0.54 2.19 -10.35
C LEU A 94 1.52 2.61 -11.45
N ALA A 95 2.80 2.28 -11.32
CA ALA A 95 3.81 2.54 -12.36
C ALA A 95 3.47 1.85 -13.68
N PHE A 96 3.01 0.60 -13.62
CA PHE A 96 2.58 -0.17 -14.78
C PHE A 96 1.36 0.46 -15.47
N ILE A 97 0.31 0.81 -14.71
CA ILE A 97 -0.88 1.48 -15.26
C ILE A 97 -0.50 2.84 -15.84
N TRP A 98 0.36 3.60 -15.16
CA TRP A 98 0.87 4.88 -15.66
C TRP A 98 1.55 4.74 -17.02
N TRP A 99 2.45 3.77 -17.14
CA TRP A 99 3.13 3.45 -18.39
C TRP A 99 2.15 3.09 -19.51
N LEU A 100 1.22 2.16 -19.27
CA LEU A 100 0.23 1.72 -20.26
C LEU A 100 -0.69 2.85 -20.74
N VAL A 101 -1.12 3.70 -19.82
CA VAL A 101 -2.17 4.68 -20.09
C VAL A 101 -1.59 5.98 -20.62
N LYS A 102 -0.55 6.52 -20.00
CA LYS A 102 -0.06 7.89 -20.27
C LYS A 102 1.02 8.02 -21.35
N LEU A 103 1.42 6.91 -21.99
CA LEU A 103 2.58 6.90 -22.90
C LEU A 103 3.86 7.41 -22.22
N GLY A 104 3.97 7.24 -20.89
CA GLY A 104 5.23 7.50 -20.20
C GLY A 104 6.33 6.65 -20.81
N LYS A 105 7.57 7.18 -20.89
CA LYS A 105 8.69 6.36 -21.35
C LYS A 105 8.92 5.25 -20.34
N PHE A 106 8.78 3.97 -20.74
CA PHE A 106 8.96 2.80 -19.86
C PHE A 106 10.22 2.93 -18.99
N ARG A 107 11.35 3.26 -19.62
CA ARG A 107 12.64 3.48 -18.94
C ARG A 107 12.58 4.55 -17.85
N GLN A 108 11.84 5.63 -18.07
CA GLN A 108 11.69 6.71 -17.08
C GLN A 108 10.84 6.26 -15.89
N THR A 109 9.71 5.61 -16.16
CA THR A 109 8.83 5.07 -15.10
C THR A 109 9.57 4.04 -14.24
N LEU A 110 10.29 3.12 -14.89
CA LEU A 110 11.12 2.12 -14.21
C LEU A 110 12.23 2.78 -13.38
N LYS A 111 12.91 3.79 -13.94
CA LYS A 111 13.93 4.57 -13.21
C LYS A 111 13.36 5.24 -11.97
N ILE A 112 12.17 5.84 -12.05
CA ILE A 112 11.49 6.46 -10.90
C ILE A 112 11.22 5.39 -9.84
N LEU A 113 10.63 4.26 -10.22
CA LEU A 113 10.30 3.17 -9.32
C LEU A 113 11.54 2.65 -8.57
N VAL A 114 12.60 2.33 -9.31
CA VAL A 114 13.87 1.85 -8.74
C VAL A 114 14.48 2.88 -7.81
N LEU A 115 14.51 4.16 -8.18
CA LEU A 115 15.07 5.21 -7.32
C LEU A 115 14.24 5.44 -6.05
N VAL A 116 12.90 5.38 -6.13
CA VAL A 116 12.02 5.49 -4.96
C VAL A 116 12.26 4.34 -3.99
N PHE A 117 12.31 3.09 -4.50
CA PHE A 117 12.58 1.93 -3.67
C PHE A 117 13.98 1.97 -3.08
N PHE A 118 15.00 2.27 -3.89
CA PHE A 118 16.38 2.41 -3.44
C PHE A 118 16.50 3.43 -2.30
N LEU A 119 15.95 4.63 -2.47
CA LEU A 119 15.99 5.67 -1.44
C LEU A 119 15.22 5.27 -0.17
N GLY A 120 14.08 4.57 -0.31
CA GLY A 120 13.32 4.11 0.84
C GLY A 120 14.04 3.02 1.64
N PHE A 121 14.62 2.03 0.96
CA PHE A 121 15.43 1.00 1.63
C PHE A 121 16.71 1.62 2.23
N LEU A 122 17.35 2.57 1.54
CA LEU A 122 18.49 3.31 2.08
C LEU A 122 18.14 4.03 3.40
N LEU A 123 16.91 4.54 3.55
CA LEU A 123 16.45 5.19 4.78
C LEU A 123 16.24 4.23 5.95
N ILE A 124 15.95 2.95 5.68
CA ILE A 124 15.78 1.94 6.74
C ILE A 124 17.10 1.71 7.47
N TRP A 125 18.21 1.73 6.73
CA TRP A 125 19.54 1.41 7.24
C TRP A 125 19.96 2.21 8.47
N PRO A 126 19.99 3.56 8.48
CA PRO A 126 20.48 4.31 9.65
C PRO A 126 19.63 4.05 10.90
N ILE A 127 18.32 3.86 10.73
CA ILE A 127 17.41 3.56 11.84
C ILE A 127 17.72 2.19 12.44
N TYR A 128 17.86 1.17 11.60
CA TYR A 128 18.17 -0.18 12.08
C TYR A 128 19.61 -0.33 12.52
N GLN A 129 20.54 0.44 11.95
CA GLN A 129 21.92 0.49 12.38
C GLN A 129 22.00 0.90 13.84
N TYR A 130 21.26 1.93 14.25
CA TYR A 130 21.14 2.34 15.65
C TYR A 130 20.69 1.19 16.58
N HIS A 131 19.73 0.38 16.14
CA HIS A 131 19.22 -0.75 16.93
C HIS A 131 20.23 -1.90 17.06
N VAL A 132 21.08 -2.11 16.07
CA VAL A 132 22.08 -3.19 16.08
C VAL A 132 23.44 -2.76 16.68
N LEU A 133 23.65 -1.47 16.98
CA LEU A 133 24.92 -0.96 17.54
C LEU A 133 25.36 -1.75 18.79
N ASN A 134 24.45 -1.99 19.72
CA ASN A 134 24.70 -2.69 20.97
C ASN A 134 24.19 -4.13 20.97
N TYR A 135 23.80 -4.65 19.81
CA TYR A 135 23.33 -6.02 19.67
C TYR A 135 24.53 -6.92 19.35
N PRO A 136 24.89 -7.92 20.19
CA PRO A 136 25.99 -8.83 19.85
C PRO A 136 25.73 -9.58 18.55
N VAL A 137 26.76 -9.73 17.72
CA VAL A 137 26.63 -10.28 16.36
C VAL A 137 26.17 -11.73 16.40
N GLU A 138 26.79 -12.55 17.25
CA GLU A 138 26.48 -13.97 17.42
C GLU A 138 25.04 -14.14 17.93
N LYS A 139 24.58 -13.22 18.78
CA LYS A 139 23.21 -13.22 19.28
C LYS A 139 22.21 -12.89 18.16
N GLN A 140 22.50 -11.90 17.32
CA GLN A 140 21.65 -11.56 16.17
C GLN A 140 21.51 -12.71 15.18
N VAL A 141 22.62 -13.41 14.88
CA VAL A 141 22.61 -14.59 14.02
C VAL A 141 21.74 -15.68 14.64
N ARG A 142 21.95 -16.01 15.92
CA ARG A 142 21.17 -17.02 16.64
C ARG A 142 19.68 -16.68 16.68
N ASP A 143 19.33 -15.45 17.04
CA ASP A 143 17.94 -15.01 17.11
C ASP A 143 17.29 -15.06 15.70
N SER A 144 18.02 -14.70 14.64
CA SER A 144 17.53 -14.82 13.27
C SER A 144 17.33 -16.29 12.85
N GLN A 145 18.20 -17.22 13.28
CA GLN A 145 18.01 -18.65 13.03
C GLN A 145 16.74 -19.19 13.69
N VAL A 146 16.48 -18.77 14.93
CA VAL A 146 15.27 -19.17 15.69
C VAL A 146 14.02 -18.55 15.06
N TYR A 147 13.99 -17.23 14.86
CA TYR A 147 12.81 -16.55 14.32
C TYR A 147 12.49 -16.94 12.88
N LEU A 148 13.48 -17.39 12.11
CA LEU A 148 13.32 -17.75 10.70
C LEU A 148 13.28 -19.27 10.48
N GLU A 149 13.02 -20.07 11.50
CA GLU A 149 12.96 -21.54 11.41
C GLU A 149 12.09 -21.98 10.23
N ASN A 150 10.88 -21.43 10.12
CA ASN A 150 9.87 -21.75 9.11
C ASN A 150 9.86 -20.81 7.89
N THR A 151 10.89 -19.97 7.72
CA THR A 151 11.01 -19.12 6.53
C THR A 151 11.52 -19.93 5.33
N ILE A 152 10.97 -19.67 4.14
CA ILE A 152 11.38 -20.33 2.90
C ILE A 152 12.81 -19.94 2.47
N GLU A 153 13.53 -20.88 1.85
CA GLU A 153 14.78 -20.59 1.15
C GLU A 153 14.50 -19.94 -0.23
N PRO A 154 15.38 -19.08 -0.76
CA PRO A 154 16.68 -18.64 -0.22
C PRO A 154 16.58 -17.44 0.75
N ILE A 155 15.38 -17.01 1.13
CA ILE A 155 15.17 -15.80 1.96
C ILE A 155 15.79 -16.00 3.34
N LYS A 156 15.56 -17.17 3.95
CA LYS A 156 16.11 -17.55 5.26
C LYS A 156 17.64 -17.47 5.29
N SER A 157 18.32 -18.20 4.42
CA SER A 157 19.79 -18.23 4.37
C SER A 157 20.39 -16.85 4.06
N LEU A 158 19.78 -16.05 3.18
CA LEU A 158 20.24 -14.69 2.88
C LEU A 158 20.18 -13.76 4.09
N ILE A 159 19.08 -13.82 4.86
CA ILE A 159 18.94 -13.00 6.07
C ILE A 159 19.96 -13.43 7.13
N ILE A 160 20.12 -14.74 7.36
CA ILE A 160 21.08 -15.27 8.35
C ILE A 160 22.52 -14.91 7.93
N TRP A 161 22.88 -15.09 6.65
CA TRP A 161 24.19 -14.73 6.12
C TRP A 161 24.49 -13.24 6.22
N SER A 162 23.49 -12.37 6.12
CA SER A 162 23.69 -10.92 6.24
C SER A 162 23.76 -10.43 7.68
N ALA A 163 23.30 -11.23 8.65
CA ALA A 163 23.23 -10.87 10.06
C ALA A 163 24.60 -10.70 10.74
N ASP A 164 25.66 -11.31 10.19
CA ASP A 164 27.04 -11.19 10.70
C ASP A 164 27.89 -10.16 9.94
N LYS A 165 27.38 -9.56 8.86
CA LYS A 165 28.13 -8.59 8.06
C LYS A 165 27.92 -7.17 8.61
N PRO A 166 28.98 -6.41 8.94
CA PRO A 166 28.85 -5.12 9.63
C PRO A 166 27.90 -4.11 8.98
N PHE A 167 27.87 -4.03 7.64
CA PHE A 167 26.98 -3.12 6.92
C PHE A 167 25.59 -3.72 6.67
N LEU A 168 25.48 -5.04 6.48
CA LEU A 168 24.20 -5.66 6.10
C LEU A 168 23.35 -6.07 7.30
N ARG A 169 23.94 -6.19 8.50
CA ARG A 169 23.23 -6.64 9.69
C ARG A 169 22.05 -5.76 10.10
N ALA A 170 22.07 -4.45 9.79
CA ALA A 170 20.92 -3.57 9.98
C ALA A 170 19.73 -4.01 9.12
N TYR A 171 19.98 -4.29 7.84
CA TYR A 171 18.97 -4.85 6.95
C TYR A 171 18.53 -6.23 7.36
N ALA A 172 19.47 -7.10 7.77
CA ALA A 172 19.15 -8.43 8.27
C ALA A 172 18.16 -8.34 9.43
N TYR A 173 18.36 -7.43 10.38
CA TYR A 173 17.45 -7.23 11.50
C TYR A 173 16.05 -6.75 11.06
N TYR A 174 15.97 -5.80 10.12
CA TYR A 174 14.68 -5.39 9.52
C TYR A 174 13.97 -6.54 8.82
N PHE A 175 14.70 -7.30 7.98
CA PHE A 175 14.13 -8.39 7.20
C PHE A 175 13.78 -9.61 8.06
N THR A 176 14.47 -9.86 9.18
CA THR A 176 14.02 -10.83 10.20
C THR A 176 12.63 -10.43 10.71
N GLY A 177 12.45 -9.16 11.10
CA GLY A 177 11.15 -8.61 11.51
C GLY A 177 10.05 -8.76 10.47
N LEU A 178 10.37 -8.43 9.22
CA LEU A 178 9.44 -8.58 8.10
C LEU A 178 9.04 -10.05 7.86
N SER A 179 10.00 -10.97 7.88
CA SER A 179 9.76 -12.41 7.69
C SER A 179 8.93 -13.02 8.82
N MET A 180 9.09 -12.55 10.07
CA MET A 180 8.21 -12.97 11.18
C MET A 180 6.74 -12.64 10.90
N VAL A 181 6.45 -11.49 10.27
CA VAL A 181 5.08 -11.12 9.90
C VAL A 181 4.51 -12.05 8.84
N PHE A 182 5.29 -12.39 7.82
CA PHE A 182 4.86 -13.36 6.80
C PHE A 182 4.61 -14.75 7.40
N GLN A 183 5.49 -15.22 8.29
CA GLN A 183 5.28 -16.48 9.00
C GLN A 183 3.99 -16.47 9.82
N ARG A 184 3.69 -15.38 10.52
CA ARG A 184 2.43 -15.24 11.27
C ARG A 184 1.19 -15.29 10.36
N VAL A 185 1.28 -14.76 9.15
CA VAL A 185 0.18 -14.84 8.17
C VAL A 185 -0.01 -16.28 7.67
N VAL A 186 1.08 -16.99 7.38
CA VAL A 186 1.04 -18.39 6.90
C VAL A 186 0.64 -19.37 8.00
N GLY A 187 1.16 -19.20 9.21
CA GLY A 187 0.81 -20.02 10.37
C GLY A 187 -0.61 -19.81 10.87
N GLY A 188 -1.25 -18.71 10.45
CA GLY A 188 -2.62 -18.38 10.80
C GLY A 188 -2.75 -17.76 12.19
N ASN A 189 -3.98 -17.38 12.54
CA ASN A 189 -4.33 -16.91 13.88
C ASN A 189 -5.64 -17.59 14.28
N THR A 190 -5.73 -18.08 15.51
CA THR A 190 -6.98 -18.63 16.04
C THR A 190 -8.04 -17.54 16.04
N THR A 191 -9.05 -17.73 15.20
CA THR A 191 -10.15 -16.79 15.00
C THR A 191 -11.47 -17.54 15.01
N PHE A 192 -12.55 -16.81 15.29
CA PHE A 192 -13.91 -17.33 15.29
C PHE A 192 -14.69 -16.73 14.14
N PHE A 193 -15.41 -17.57 13.39
CA PHE A 193 -16.30 -17.14 12.31
C PHE A 193 -17.48 -18.09 12.17
N LEU A 194 -18.71 -17.56 12.25
CA LEU A 194 -19.96 -18.29 12.05
C LEU A 194 -20.09 -19.60 12.87
N GLY A 195 -19.69 -19.59 14.14
CA GLY A 195 -19.77 -20.77 15.00
C GLY A 195 -18.54 -21.67 14.95
N GLU A 196 -17.62 -21.44 14.04
CA GLU A 196 -16.40 -22.23 13.89
C GLU A 196 -15.19 -21.49 14.49
N VAL A 197 -14.34 -22.24 15.18
CA VAL A 197 -13.00 -21.78 15.60
C VAL A 197 -11.98 -22.43 14.68
N SER A 198 -11.16 -21.61 14.02
CA SER A 198 -10.10 -22.07 13.14
C SER A 198 -8.86 -21.23 13.30
N ASN A 199 -7.70 -21.85 13.15
CA ASN A 199 -6.43 -21.13 13.00
C ASN A 199 -6.21 -20.68 11.55
N GLN A 200 -6.99 -21.18 10.59
CA GLN A 200 -6.94 -20.80 9.18
C GLN A 200 -8.09 -19.86 8.81
N GLY A 201 -7.87 -19.01 7.81
CA GLY A 201 -8.90 -18.10 7.30
C GLY A 201 -9.92 -18.79 6.38
N TRP A 202 -11.17 -18.35 6.42
CA TRP A 202 -12.22 -18.80 5.49
C TRP A 202 -12.23 -17.94 4.22
N LYS A 203 -12.28 -18.58 3.04
CA LYS A 203 -12.44 -17.85 1.76
C LYS A 203 -13.73 -17.02 1.72
N SER A 204 -14.77 -17.48 2.40
CA SER A 204 -16.08 -16.81 2.52
C SER A 204 -16.08 -15.65 3.52
N TYR A 205 -15.03 -15.49 4.34
CA TYR A 205 -14.98 -14.47 5.39
C TYR A 205 -15.22 -13.07 4.82
N PHE A 206 -14.41 -12.65 3.84
CA PHE A 206 -14.51 -11.30 3.27
C PHE A 206 -15.85 -11.04 2.56
N PRO A 207 -16.36 -11.92 1.66
CA PRO A 207 -17.67 -11.72 1.04
C PRO A 207 -18.82 -11.62 2.05
N ILE A 208 -18.87 -12.50 3.05
CA ILE A 208 -19.94 -12.54 4.04
C ILE A 208 -19.88 -11.32 4.95
N VAL A 209 -18.69 -10.99 5.48
CA VAL A 209 -18.52 -9.83 6.35
C VAL A 209 -18.82 -8.55 5.59
N TYR A 210 -18.45 -8.45 4.31
CA TYR A 210 -18.85 -7.34 3.45
C TYR A 210 -20.37 -7.25 3.34
N ALA A 211 -21.05 -8.36 3.03
CA ALA A 211 -22.51 -8.38 2.89
C ALA A 211 -23.24 -7.93 4.17
N ILE A 212 -22.77 -8.36 5.34
CA ILE A 212 -23.43 -8.10 6.63
C ILE A 212 -23.05 -6.73 7.21
N LYS A 213 -21.78 -6.31 7.08
CA LYS A 213 -21.30 -5.06 7.70
C LYS A 213 -21.56 -3.83 6.84
N VAL A 214 -21.71 -3.98 5.53
CA VAL A 214 -22.02 -2.87 4.64
C VAL A 214 -23.53 -2.62 4.64
N PRO A 215 -23.99 -1.36 4.86
CA PRO A 215 -25.42 -1.06 4.89
C PRO A 215 -26.15 -1.51 3.63
N LEU A 216 -27.37 -2.03 3.78
CA LEU A 216 -28.19 -2.52 2.68
C LEU A 216 -28.36 -1.48 1.56
N ALA A 217 -28.49 -0.20 1.91
CA ALA A 217 -28.58 0.89 0.95
C ALA A 217 -27.39 0.93 -0.01
N PHE A 218 -26.17 0.65 0.47
CA PHE A 218 -24.97 0.66 -0.38
C PHE A 218 -24.94 -0.52 -1.36
N HIS A 219 -25.43 -1.69 -0.95
CA HIS A 219 -25.59 -2.84 -1.85
C HIS A 219 -26.59 -2.52 -2.96
N ILE A 220 -27.74 -1.93 -2.62
CA ILE A 220 -28.77 -1.52 -3.59
C ILE A 220 -28.18 -0.51 -4.59
N LEU A 221 -27.48 0.52 -4.10
CA LEU A 221 -26.83 1.50 -4.97
C LEU A 221 -25.78 0.88 -5.90
N THR A 222 -25.01 -0.09 -5.40
CA THR A 222 -24.03 -0.82 -6.20
C THR A 222 -24.71 -1.60 -7.33
N ILE A 223 -25.81 -2.30 -7.03
CA ILE A 223 -26.60 -3.03 -8.02
C ILE A 223 -27.18 -2.06 -9.06
N ILE A 224 -27.80 -0.95 -8.63
CA ILE A 224 -28.32 0.07 -9.54
C ILE A 224 -27.21 0.60 -10.46
N SER A 225 -26.02 0.90 -9.92
CA SER A 225 -24.88 1.37 -10.69
C SER A 225 -24.41 0.35 -11.73
N LEU A 226 -24.35 -0.94 -11.37
CA LEU A 226 -23.96 -2.01 -12.30
C LEU A 226 -25.00 -2.20 -13.41
N LEU A 227 -26.30 -2.22 -13.06
CA LEU A 227 -27.39 -2.33 -14.02
C LEU A 227 -27.41 -1.13 -14.98
N TYR A 228 -27.20 0.08 -14.46
CA TYR A 228 -27.10 1.29 -15.26
C TYR A 228 -25.89 1.24 -16.21
N ALA A 229 -24.73 0.77 -15.74
CA ALA A 229 -23.55 0.58 -16.58
C ALA A 229 -23.80 -0.43 -17.71
N VAL A 230 -24.44 -1.57 -17.42
CA VAL A 230 -24.82 -2.57 -18.42
C VAL A 230 -25.84 -2.00 -19.41
N TRP A 231 -26.84 -1.27 -18.93
CA TRP A 231 -27.85 -0.63 -19.76
C TRP A 231 -27.23 0.40 -20.71
N LEU A 232 -26.29 1.23 -20.25
CA LEU A 232 -25.52 2.15 -21.08
C LEU A 232 -24.70 1.45 -22.18
N ILE A 233 -24.17 0.27 -21.88
CA ILE A 233 -23.46 -0.56 -22.86
C ILE A 233 -24.44 -1.17 -23.87
N ARG A 234 -25.62 -1.64 -23.43
CA ARG A 234 -26.62 -2.30 -24.28
C ARG A 234 -27.37 -1.32 -25.20
N LEU A 235 -27.73 -0.13 -24.73
CA LEU A 235 -28.48 0.85 -25.53
C LEU A 235 -27.70 1.42 -26.72
N ARG A 236 -26.37 1.31 -26.73
CA ARG A 236 -25.53 1.96 -27.74
C ARG A 236 -25.26 1.13 -29.00
N GLN A 237 -25.80 -0.10 -29.13
CA GLN A 237 -25.77 -1.03 -30.29
C GLN A 237 -24.47 -1.10 -31.16
N GLY A 238 -23.85 -2.30 -31.18
CA GLY A 238 -22.73 -2.68 -32.05
C GLY A 238 -21.52 -3.26 -31.29
N PHE A 239 -21.53 -4.57 -31.01
CA PHE A 239 -20.69 -5.24 -30.00
C PHE A 239 -19.16 -5.18 -30.26
N GLY A 240 -18.71 -5.22 -31.52
CA GLY A 240 -17.27 -5.32 -31.86
C GLY A 240 -16.48 -4.00 -31.83
N GLY A 241 -17.07 -2.90 -32.34
CA GLY A 241 -16.40 -1.59 -32.40
C GLY A 241 -16.39 -0.83 -31.06
N GLN A 242 -17.27 -1.20 -30.13
CA GLN A 242 -17.53 -0.44 -28.91
C GLN A 242 -16.73 -0.91 -27.70
N VAL A 243 -16.30 -2.17 -27.63
CA VAL A 243 -15.31 -2.59 -26.63
C VAL A 243 -14.06 -1.73 -26.75
N LYS A 244 -13.60 -1.47 -27.98
CA LYS A 244 -12.49 -0.54 -28.25
C LYS A 244 -12.81 0.89 -27.80
N LYS A 245 -14.02 1.40 -28.01
CA LYS A 245 -14.46 2.73 -27.53
C LYS A 245 -14.56 2.80 -26.00
N LEU A 246 -15.02 1.74 -25.34
CA LEU A 246 -15.08 1.62 -23.88
C LEU A 246 -13.68 1.62 -23.29
N PHE A 247 -12.77 0.78 -23.80
CA PHE A 247 -11.36 0.80 -23.41
C PHE A 247 -10.71 2.16 -23.66
N GLN A 248 -11.00 2.83 -24.78
CA GLN A 248 -10.55 4.20 -25.04
C GLN A 248 -11.15 5.23 -24.07
N GLY A 249 -12.40 5.03 -23.63
CA GLY A 249 -13.07 5.84 -22.62
C GLY A 249 -12.43 5.68 -21.25
N ILE A 250 -12.25 4.44 -20.80
CA ILE A 250 -11.52 4.09 -19.56
C ILE A 250 -10.11 4.67 -19.62
N LYS A 251 -9.39 4.46 -20.73
CA LYS A 251 -8.04 5.02 -20.91
C LYS A 251 -8.04 6.55 -20.82
N ARG A 252 -9.01 7.23 -21.43
CA ARG A 252 -9.15 8.70 -21.32
C ARG A 252 -9.46 9.14 -19.89
N TRP A 253 -10.34 8.44 -19.19
CA TRP A 253 -10.67 8.74 -17.81
C TRP A 253 -9.46 8.53 -16.90
N ILE A 254 -8.77 7.39 -16.98
CA ILE A 254 -7.54 7.13 -16.21
C ILE A 254 -6.47 8.18 -16.54
N ARG A 255 -6.38 8.65 -17.78
CA ARG A 255 -5.48 9.76 -18.12
C ARG A 255 -5.85 11.02 -17.34
N ALA A 256 -7.11 11.41 -17.31
CA ALA A 256 -7.53 12.62 -16.63
C ALA A 256 -7.46 12.47 -15.09
N HIS A 257 -7.77 11.29 -14.57
CA HIS A 257 -8.08 11.03 -13.16
C HIS A 257 -7.16 9.96 -12.54
N PHE A 258 -5.88 9.98 -12.89
CA PHE A 258 -4.93 8.95 -12.43
C PHE A 258 -4.76 8.91 -10.91
N ALA A 259 -4.87 10.07 -10.24
CA ALA A 259 -4.73 10.10 -8.78
C ALA A 259 -5.96 9.51 -8.09
N GLU A 260 -7.14 9.72 -8.68
CA GLU A 260 -8.41 9.19 -8.25
C GLU A 260 -8.44 7.67 -8.44
N LEU A 261 -7.93 7.16 -9.57
CA LEU A 261 -7.74 5.72 -9.76
C LEU A 261 -6.87 5.10 -8.66
N ALA A 262 -5.80 5.77 -8.26
CA ALA A 262 -4.90 5.26 -7.24
C ALA A 262 -5.51 5.24 -5.82
N MET A 263 -6.68 5.85 -5.62
CA MET A 263 -7.41 5.83 -4.36
C MET A 263 -8.57 4.83 -4.35
N LEU A 264 -8.89 4.20 -5.50
CA LEU A 264 -9.87 3.14 -5.64
C LEU A 264 -9.25 1.78 -5.27
#